data_AF-A0A370SJT2-F1
#
_entry.id   AF-A0A370SJT2-F1
#
_cell.length_a   1.000
_cell.length_b   1.000
_cell.length_c   1.000
_cell.angle_alpha   90.00
_cell.angle_beta   90.00
_cell.angle_gamma   90.00
#
_symmetry.space_group_name_H-M   'P 1'
#
loop_
_entity.id
_entity.type
_entity.pdbx_description
1 polymer ?
#
loop_
_entity_poly.entity_id
_entity_poly.type
_entity_poly.pdbx_seq_one_letter_code
_entity_poly.pdbx_strand_id
1 'polypeptide(L)'
;MNTHEIEFCYRMRHPASASKTVELLPAVTLDALEGTVLDPSQSKVVVRIAPYSGMASGDQLLLSWDGLDIEGYAYQHEMVRFVSDAQVGKDVIFVIKGMHVAALDGGSLEVRWTLFSAALSEPALSARLQLSVGDTRAQLLAPHVEGASGGTLDPARVAEGVLITLQPYARMAAGDQVLLLWSGDASPLSFSDRLKVETFAVSDVLSFWVAPEYIAAHLGGEVSVRYRIEQAGGVVRESEPARILITPLLLGELDAPDVLEAEDGVLLTEDSIDGVTVVIGNAQTQEGELVYLKCDGAYFNHRDDREITRETAGKPLIFIVPQRFWREHLGSTVSLAYTVERLDDVSQASAVTLVRVEA
;
A
#
# COMPACT_ATOMS: atom_id res chain seq x y z
N MET A 1 50.21 -51.23 -8.45
CA MET A 1 49.20 -50.48 -7.66
C MET A 1 48.77 -49.31 -8.52
N ASN A 2 47.69 -49.47 -9.28
CA ASN A 2 47.15 -48.45 -10.18
C ASN A 2 46.13 -47.62 -9.41
N THR A 3 46.51 -46.43 -9.00
CA THR A 3 45.61 -45.48 -8.36
C THR A 3 44.81 -44.76 -9.45
N HIS A 4 43.49 -44.92 -9.42
CA HIS A 4 42.55 -44.29 -10.36
C HIS A 4 42.37 -42.81 -9.99
N GLU A 5 42.68 -41.91 -10.92
CA GLU A 5 42.12 -40.55 -10.93
C GLU A 5 40.79 -40.60 -11.68
N ILE A 6 39.70 -40.26 -10.99
CA ILE A 6 38.38 -40.05 -11.60
C ILE A 6 38.19 -38.54 -11.68
N GLU A 7 38.38 -38.00 -12.87
CA GLU A 7 38.14 -36.60 -13.20
C GLU A 7 36.67 -36.44 -13.61
N PHE A 8 35.85 -35.82 -12.76
CA PHE A 8 34.45 -35.55 -13.06
C PHE A 8 34.32 -34.34 -13.99
N CYS A 9 34.40 -34.56 -15.30
CA CYS A 9 34.00 -33.56 -16.30
C CYS A 9 32.46 -33.50 -16.43
N TYR A 10 31.78 -32.71 -15.60
CA TYR A 10 30.39 -32.34 -15.86
C TYR A 10 30.33 -31.25 -16.94
N ARG A 11 30.31 -31.65 -18.23
CA ARG A 11 29.82 -30.78 -19.31
C ARG A 11 28.30 -30.95 -19.40
N MET A 12 27.55 -30.19 -18.60
CA MET A 12 26.15 -29.93 -18.91
C MET A 12 26.08 -29.04 -20.15
N ARG A 13 25.97 -29.68 -21.32
CA ARG A 13 25.41 -29.02 -22.50
C ARG A 13 23.95 -28.74 -22.17
N HIS A 14 23.63 -27.53 -21.75
CA HIS A 14 22.26 -27.04 -21.81
C HIS A 14 21.84 -27.11 -23.28
N PRO A 15 20.80 -27.87 -23.66
CA PRO A 15 20.15 -27.58 -24.92
C PRO A 15 19.60 -26.16 -24.77
N ALA A 16 20.06 -25.25 -25.63
CA ALA A 16 19.42 -23.98 -25.81
C ALA A 16 17.95 -24.27 -26.11
N SER A 17 17.08 -24.04 -25.14
CA SER A 17 15.64 -24.07 -25.36
C SER A 17 15.36 -22.97 -26.36
N ALA A 18 15.11 -23.36 -27.60
CA ALA A 18 14.64 -22.44 -28.61
C ALA A 18 13.38 -21.76 -28.04
N SER A 19 13.43 -20.44 -27.85
CA SER A 19 12.24 -19.64 -27.58
C SER A 19 11.24 -19.92 -28.70
N LYS A 20 10.21 -20.71 -28.39
CA LYS A 20 9.02 -20.76 -29.23
C LYS A 20 8.46 -19.34 -29.24
N THR A 21 8.51 -18.68 -30.38
CA THR A 21 7.74 -17.46 -30.61
C THR A 21 6.27 -17.85 -30.49
N VAL A 22 5.64 -17.53 -29.37
CA VAL A 22 4.20 -17.71 -29.18
C VAL A 22 3.54 -16.60 -29.99
N GLU A 23 2.91 -16.96 -31.10
CA GLU A 23 2.14 -16.02 -31.91
C GLU A 23 0.90 -15.60 -31.11
N LEU A 24 0.79 -14.30 -30.82
CA LEU A 24 -0.31 -13.76 -30.02
C LEU A 24 -1.57 -13.62 -30.87
N LEU A 25 -2.73 -13.91 -30.27
CA LEU A 25 -4.03 -13.65 -30.87
C LEU A 25 -4.28 -12.12 -30.98
N PRO A 26 -5.16 -11.66 -31.89
CA PRO A 26 -5.48 -10.24 -32.01
C PRO A 26 -6.00 -9.63 -30.70
N ALA A 27 -5.64 -8.37 -30.44
CA ALA A 27 -6.15 -7.61 -29.29
C ALA A 27 -7.68 -7.39 -29.40
N VAL A 28 -8.30 -7.06 -28.28
CA VAL A 28 -9.70 -6.65 -28.27
C VAL A 28 -9.89 -5.30 -28.96
N THR A 29 -11.13 -4.99 -29.33
CA THR A 29 -11.56 -3.65 -29.73
C THR A 29 -12.63 -3.14 -28.78
N LEU A 30 -12.70 -1.81 -28.63
CA LEU A 30 -13.65 -1.13 -27.77
C LEU A 30 -14.56 -0.26 -28.64
N ASP A 31 -15.87 -0.29 -28.35
CA ASP A 31 -16.82 0.58 -29.02
C ASP A 31 -16.53 2.05 -28.70
N ALA A 32 -16.57 2.91 -29.72
CA ALA A 32 -16.47 4.35 -29.56
C ALA A 32 -15.21 4.82 -28.79
N LEU A 33 -14.14 4.02 -28.77
CA LEU A 33 -12.85 4.46 -28.26
C LEU A 33 -12.23 5.44 -29.25
N GLU A 34 -12.04 6.69 -28.82
CA GLU A 34 -11.32 7.71 -29.57
C GLU A 34 -9.89 7.84 -29.04
N GLY A 35 -8.90 7.49 -29.86
CA GLY A 35 -7.50 7.53 -29.46
C GLY A 35 -7.13 6.46 -28.43
N THR A 36 -6.46 6.87 -27.35
CA THR A 36 -5.90 5.98 -26.32
C THR A 36 -6.42 6.29 -24.91
N VAL A 37 -7.48 7.08 -24.80
CA VAL A 37 -8.04 7.52 -23.51
C VAL A 37 -9.48 7.01 -23.40
N LEU A 38 -9.79 6.38 -22.27
CA LEU A 38 -11.12 5.92 -21.92
C LEU A 38 -11.75 6.88 -20.91
N ASP A 39 -12.99 7.32 -21.18
CA ASP A 39 -13.72 8.22 -20.29
C ASP A 39 -14.25 7.45 -19.05
N PRO A 40 -13.85 7.85 -17.82
CA PRO A 40 -14.23 7.18 -16.57
C PRO A 40 -15.72 7.30 -16.24
N SER A 41 -16.42 8.28 -16.84
CA SER A 41 -17.84 8.52 -16.60
C SER A 41 -18.77 7.61 -17.42
N GLN A 42 -18.21 6.79 -18.32
CA GLN A 42 -18.99 5.88 -19.14
C GLN A 42 -19.76 4.86 -18.29
N SER A 43 -21.09 4.87 -18.43
CA SER A 43 -21.97 3.90 -17.72
C SER A 43 -21.71 2.44 -18.07
N LYS A 44 -21.15 2.18 -19.26
CA LYS A 44 -20.70 0.87 -19.73
C LYS A 44 -19.71 1.01 -20.88
N VAL A 45 -18.90 -0.04 -21.05
CA VAL A 45 -17.96 -0.20 -22.15
C VAL A 45 -18.24 -1.53 -22.85
N VAL A 46 -18.22 -1.53 -24.18
CA VAL A 46 -18.44 -2.74 -24.99
C VAL A 46 -17.10 -3.18 -25.58
N VAL A 47 -16.66 -4.38 -25.20
CA VAL A 47 -15.43 -5.00 -25.68
C VAL A 47 -15.80 -6.06 -26.72
N ARG A 48 -15.16 -6.04 -27.89
CA ARG A 48 -15.32 -7.03 -28.96
C ARG A 48 -14.04 -7.82 -29.20
N ILE A 49 -14.20 -9.13 -29.22
CA ILE A 49 -13.20 -10.07 -29.73
C ILE A 49 -13.67 -10.51 -31.12
N ALA A 50 -12.90 -10.17 -32.15
CA ALA A 50 -13.17 -10.59 -33.52
C ALA A 50 -13.03 -12.12 -33.67
N PRO A 51 -13.67 -12.73 -34.68
CA PRO A 51 -13.47 -14.14 -34.99
C PRO A 51 -11.98 -14.46 -35.16
N TYR A 52 -11.53 -15.49 -34.47
CA TYR A 52 -10.13 -15.94 -34.51
C TYR A 52 -9.99 -17.22 -35.33
N SER A 53 -8.75 -17.49 -35.76
CA SER A 53 -8.43 -18.70 -36.51
C SER A 53 -8.72 -19.94 -35.67
N GLY A 54 -9.47 -20.90 -36.23
CA GLY A 54 -9.84 -22.13 -35.52
C GLY A 54 -10.98 -21.98 -34.51
N MET A 55 -11.69 -20.84 -34.48
CA MET A 55 -12.83 -20.62 -33.60
C MET A 55 -13.87 -21.75 -33.71
N ALA A 56 -14.14 -22.41 -32.59
CA ALA A 56 -15.00 -23.57 -32.51
C ALA A 56 -16.03 -23.43 -31.38
N SER A 57 -17.14 -24.14 -31.53
CA SER A 57 -18.14 -24.28 -30.47
C SER A 57 -17.52 -25.01 -29.28
N GLY A 58 -17.75 -24.50 -28.08
CA GLY A 58 -17.15 -24.98 -26.84
C GLY A 58 -15.86 -24.27 -26.43
N ASP A 59 -15.29 -23.40 -27.28
CA ASP A 59 -14.15 -22.57 -26.88
C ASP A 59 -14.55 -21.63 -25.72
N GLN A 60 -13.64 -21.45 -24.77
CA GLN A 60 -13.81 -20.55 -23.63
C GLN A 60 -12.86 -19.37 -23.74
N LEU A 61 -13.40 -18.16 -23.55
CA LEU A 61 -12.68 -16.90 -23.56
C LEU A 61 -12.72 -16.30 -22.15
N LEU A 62 -11.54 -16.05 -21.58
CA LEU A 62 -11.38 -15.26 -20.36
C LEU A 62 -10.89 -13.86 -20.75
N LEU A 63 -11.71 -12.84 -20.52
CA LEU A 63 -11.34 -11.44 -20.66
C LEU A 63 -10.79 -10.94 -19.31
N SER A 64 -9.57 -10.40 -19.33
CA SER A 64 -8.95 -9.74 -18.18
C SER A 64 -8.97 -8.22 -18.39
N TRP A 65 -9.51 -7.52 -17.40
CA TRP A 65 -9.59 -6.07 -17.30
C TRP A 65 -8.76 -5.66 -16.09
N ASP A 66 -7.49 -5.37 -16.36
CA ASP A 66 -6.48 -5.14 -15.32
C ASP A 66 -6.00 -3.70 -15.43
N GLY A 67 -5.87 -2.99 -14.32
CA GLY A 67 -5.43 -1.60 -14.37
C GLY A 67 -4.90 -1.09 -13.04
N LEU A 68 -4.49 0.17 -13.07
CA LEU A 68 -4.06 0.93 -11.89
C LEU A 68 -4.95 2.15 -11.76
N ASP A 69 -5.35 2.50 -10.55
CA ASP A 69 -6.00 3.79 -10.28
C ASP A 69 -4.99 4.95 -10.22
N ILE A 70 -5.46 6.15 -9.90
CA ILE A 70 -4.62 7.35 -9.76
C ILE A 70 -3.57 7.26 -8.64
N GLU A 71 -3.73 6.34 -7.68
CA GLU A 71 -2.83 6.12 -6.56
C GLU A 71 -1.89 4.92 -6.79
N GLY A 72 -2.00 4.27 -7.95
CA GLY A 72 -1.15 3.14 -8.34
C GLY A 72 -1.62 1.80 -7.77
N TYR A 73 -2.83 1.74 -7.18
CA TYR A 73 -3.39 0.48 -6.70
C TYR A 73 -3.97 -0.34 -7.84
N ALA A 74 -3.70 -1.64 -7.79
CA ALA A 74 -4.18 -2.57 -8.80
C ALA A 74 -5.69 -2.82 -8.67
N TYR A 75 -6.36 -2.76 -9.81
CA TYR A 75 -7.75 -3.17 -9.96
C TYR A 75 -7.84 -4.29 -10.99
N GLN A 76 -8.53 -5.37 -10.64
CA GLN A 76 -8.69 -6.54 -11.50
C GLN A 76 -10.16 -6.90 -11.63
N HIS A 77 -10.57 -7.16 -12.86
CA HIS A 77 -11.89 -7.68 -13.17
C HIS A 77 -11.79 -8.69 -14.31
N GLU A 78 -12.48 -9.82 -14.17
CA GLU A 78 -12.47 -10.86 -15.17
C GLU A 78 -13.88 -11.26 -15.59
N MET A 79 -14.02 -11.65 -16.86
CA MET A 79 -15.26 -12.17 -17.40
C MET A 79 -14.99 -13.40 -18.27
N VAL A 80 -15.85 -14.40 -18.14
CA VAL A 80 -15.78 -15.62 -18.96
C VAL A 80 -16.94 -15.68 -19.94
N ARG A 81 -16.68 -16.10 -21.18
CA ARG A 81 -17.71 -16.49 -22.15
C ARG A 81 -17.33 -17.77 -22.89
N PHE A 82 -18.35 -18.51 -23.31
CA PHE A 82 -18.22 -19.65 -24.19
C PHE A 82 -18.70 -19.32 -25.61
N VAL A 83 -18.05 -19.91 -26.60
CA VAL A 83 -18.50 -19.87 -27.99
C VAL A 83 -19.55 -20.97 -28.21
N SER A 84 -20.74 -20.58 -28.67
CA SER A 84 -21.79 -21.51 -29.10
C SER A 84 -21.76 -21.68 -30.62
N ASP A 85 -22.45 -22.70 -31.15
CA ASP A 85 -22.54 -22.94 -32.60
C ASP A 85 -22.99 -21.71 -33.39
N ALA A 86 -23.98 -20.98 -32.88
CA ALA A 86 -24.51 -19.78 -33.53
C ALA A 86 -23.54 -18.57 -33.47
N GLN A 87 -22.55 -18.62 -32.57
CA GLN A 87 -21.54 -17.58 -32.35
C GLN A 87 -20.26 -17.82 -33.16
N VAL A 88 -20.02 -19.04 -33.66
CA VAL A 88 -18.87 -19.36 -34.50
C VAL A 88 -18.81 -18.41 -35.71
N GLY A 89 -17.64 -17.81 -35.93
CA GLY A 89 -17.41 -16.86 -37.01
C GLY A 89 -17.99 -15.46 -36.78
N LYS A 90 -18.45 -15.14 -35.57
CA LYS A 90 -18.98 -13.81 -35.20
C LYS A 90 -18.26 -13.23 -33.98
N ASP A 91 -18.27 -11.91 -33.86
CA ASP A 91 -17.69 -11.18 -32.73
C ASP A 91 -18.27 -11.65 -31.38
N VAL A 92 -17.39 -11.97 -30.43
CA VAL A 92 -17.78 -12.23 -29.05
C VAL A 92 -17.75 -10.91 -28.27
N ILE A 93 -18.89 -10.55 -27.69
CA ILE A 93 -19.10 -9.27 -27.03
C ILE A 93 -19.06 -9.43 -25.51
N PHE A 94 -18.28 -8.59 -24.83
CA PHE A 94 -18.32 -8.40 -23.39
C PHE A 94 -18.83 -6.99 -23.07
N VAL A 95 -19.60 -6.85 -22.00
CA VAL A 95 -20.13 -5.56 -21.55
C VAL A 95 -19.62 -5.30 -20.14
N ILE A 96 -18.69 -4.35 -20.04
CA ILE A 96 -18.07 -3.92 -18.80
C ILE A 96 -18.94 -2.81 -18.20
N LYS A 97 -19.33 -2.97 -16.93
CA LYS A 97 -20.11 -1.95 -16.22
C LYS A 97 -19.23 -0.75 -15.87
N GLY A 98 -19.82 0.45 -15.84
CA GLY A 98 -19.11 1.70 -15.58
C GLY A 98 -18.33 1.73 -14.26
N MET A 99 -18.76 1.00 -13.22
CA MET A 99 -18.01 0.88 -11.97
C MET A 99 -16.57 0.34 -12.15
N HIS A 100 -16.34 -0.54 -13.14
CA HIS A 100 -15.00 -1.08 -13.42
C HIS A 100 -14.12 -0.08 -14.19
N VAL A 101 -14.76 0.90 -14.86
CA VAL A 101 -14.06 1.99 -15.54
C VAL A 101 -13.74 3.09 -14.54
N ALA A 102 -14.72 3.50 -13.74
CA ALA A 102 -14.58 4.52 -12.70
C ALA A 102 -13.54 4.14 -11.63
N ALA A 103 -13.38 2.84 -11.34
CA ALA A 103 -12.35 2.35 -10.42
C ALA A 103 -10.91 2.63 -10.89
N LEU A 104 -10.71 2.96 -12.18
CA LEU A 104 -9.41 3.23 -12.77
C LEU A 104 -9.20 4.71 -13.10
N ASP A 105 -10.09 5.60 -12.63
CA ASP A 105 -10.03 7.03 -12.94
C ASP A 105 -8.67 7.65 -12.58
N GLY A 106 -8.15 8.48 -13.49
CA GLY A 106 -6.81 9.09 -13.42
C GLY A 106 -5.63 8.13 -13.61
N GLY A 107 -5.90 6.85 -13.85
CA GLY A 107 -4.91 5.79 -13.92
C GLY A 107 -4.77 5.16 -15.31
N SER A 108 -4.66 3.83 -15.36
CA SER A 108 -4.41 3.09 -16.60
C SER A 108 -5.15 1.77 -16.67
N LEU A 109 -5.38 1.30 -17.89
CA LEU A 109 -6.09 0.07 -18.19
C LEU A 109 -5.29 -0.77 -19.20
N GLU A 110 -5.21 -2.06 -18.93
CA GLU A 110 -4.78 -3.10 -19.84
C GLU A 110 -5.91 -4.13 -20.03
N VAL A 111 -6.27 -4.36 -21.29
CA VAL A 111 -7.27 -5.37 -21.65
C VAL A 111 -6.63 -6.44 -22.50
N ARG A 112 -6.82 -7.70 -22.09
CA ARG A 112 -6.35 -8.89 -22.82
C ARG A 112 -7.35 -10.02 -22.67
N TRP A 113 -7.22 -11.04 -23.50
CA TRP A 113 -8.02 -12.24 -23.39
C TRP A 113 -7.20 -13.51 -23.57
N THR A 114 -7.67 -14.58 -22.95
CA THR A 114 -7.07 -15.92 -23.00
C THR A 114 -8.07 -16.90 -23.60
N LEU A 115 -7.63 -17.64 -24.61
CA LEU A 115 -8.38 -18.72 -25.27
C LEU A 115 -8.05 -20.06 -24.63
N PHE A 116 -9.09 -20.76 -24.19
CA PHE A 116 -9.03 -22.18 -23.86
C PHE A 116 -9.86 -22.93 -24.90
N SER A 117 -9.21 -23.82 -25.64
CA SER A 117 -9.85 -24.60 -26.71
C SER A 117 -9.42 -26.06 -26.62
N ALA A 118 -10.32 -26.98 -26.94
CA ALA A 118 -9.98 -28.41 -27.03
C ALA A 118 -8.94 -28.72 -28.12
N ALA A 119 -8.78 -27.81 -29.10
CA ALA A 119 -7.76 -27.93 -30.15
C ALA A 119 -6.35 -27.50 -29.70
N LEU A 120 -6.23 -26.86 -28.52
CA LEU A 120 -4.97 -26.35 -28.00
C LEU A 120 -4.52 -27.15 -26.78
N SER A 121 -3.23 -27.47 -26.72
CA SER A 121 -2.64 -28.10 -25.54
C SER A 121 -2.40 -27.13 -24.39
N GLU A 122 -2.25 -25.84 -24.70
CA GLU A 122 -2.00 -24.75 -23.76
C GLU A 122 -2.90 -23.56 -24.09
N PRO A 123 -3.26 -22.72 -23.11
CA PRO A 123 -4.03 -21.51 -23.37
C PRO A 123 -3.28 -20.56 -24.30
N ALA A 124 -3.99 -19.95 -25.26
CA ALA A 124 -3.42 -18.96 -26.16
C ALA A 124 -3.77 -17.54 -25.69
N LEU A 125 -2.78 -16.64 -25.69
CA LEU A 125 -2.91 -15.26 -25.21
C LEU A 125 -3.11 -14.29 -26.37
N SER A 126 -3.90 -13.25 -26.13
CA SER A 126 -4.00 -12.11 -27.04
C SER A 126 -2.88 -11.09 -26.86
N ALA A 127 -2.69 -10.26 -27.88
CA ALA A 127 -2.04 -8.97 -27.72
C ALA A 127 -2.82 -8.11 -26.70
N ARG A 128 -2.09 -7.23 -26.02
CA ARG A 128 -2.62 -6.34 -24.96
C ARG A 128 -3.09 -5.03 -25.58
N LEU A 129 -4.27 -4.56 -25.16
CA LEU A 129 -4.73 -3.20 -25.42
C LEU A 129 -4.46 -2.34 -24.19
N GLN A 130 -3.61 -1.32 -24.32
CA GLN A 130 -3.25 -0.42 -23.21
C GLN A 130 -3.85 0.96 -23.42
N LEU A 131 -4.49 1.50 -22.37
CA LEU A 131 -5.20 2.77 -22.38
C LEU A 131 -4.88 3.59 -21.13
N SER A 132 -5.02 4.91 -21.26
CA SER A 132 -5.17 5.83 -20.13
C SER A 132 -6.66 5.95 -19.79
N VAL A 133 -6.98 6.17 -18.51
CA VAL A 133 -8.38 6.37 -18.07
C VAL A 133 -8.50 7.77 -17.47
N GLY A 134 -9.40 8.59 -18.03
CA GLY A 134 -9.59 9.97 -17.61
C GLY A 134 -8.34 10.84 -17.75
N ASP A 135 -8.19 11.78 -16.82
CA ASP A 135 -7.09 12.72 -16.78
C ASP A 135 -5.89 12.13 -16.02
N THR A 136 -4.96 11.53 -16.76
CA THR A 136 -3.75 10.94 -16.17
C THR A 136 -2.70 11.98 -15.83
N ARG A 137 -1.98 11.78 -14.73
CA ARG A 137 -0.85 12.63 -14.32
C ARG A 137 0.28 12.60 -15.36
N ALA A 138 0.93 13.75 -15.55
CA ALA A 138 2.11 13.86 -16.39
C ALA A 138 3.34 13.19 -15.76
N GLN A 139 3.52 13.37 -14.45
CA GLN A 139 4.60 12.76 -13.67
C GLN A 139 4.13 11.48 -12.97
N LEU A 140 5.10 10.61 -12.66
CA LEU A 140 4.87 9.41 -11.86
C LEU A 140 4.61 9.77 -10.39
N LEU A 141 3.96 8.86 -9.66
CA LEU A 141 3.72 9.03 -8.22
C LEU A 141 5.03 9.18 -7.46
N ALA A 142 5.05 10.07 -6.46
CA ALA A 142 6.19 10.19 -5.57
C ALA A 142 6.47 8.85 -4.86
N PRO A 143 7.75 8.52 -4.60
CA PRO A 143 8.07 7.35 -3.78
C PRO A 143 7.54 7.56 -2.36
N HIS A 144 7.17 6.46 -1.71
CA HIS A 144 6.81 6.47 -0.30
C HIS A 144 8.04 6.16 0.55
N VAL A 145 8.25 6.96 1.60
CA VAL A 145 9.35 6.79 2.56
C VAL A 145 8.76 6.21 3.83
N GLU A 146 9.03 4.92 4.11
CA GLU A 146 8.47 4.27 5.28
C GLU A 146 8.94 4.93 6.57
N GLY A 147 8.04 5.04 7.55
CA GLY A 147 8.32 5.72 8.83
C GLY A 147 8.27 7.26 8.76
N ALA A 148 8.26 7.87 7.58
CA ALA A 148 8.06 9.31 7.47
C ALA A 148 6.60 9.68 7.77
N SER A 149 6.40 10.61 8.71
CA SER A 149 5.09 11.02 9.19
C SER A 149 4.96 12.54 9.12
N GLY A 150 3.91 13.03 8.47
CA GLY A 150 3.69 14.48 8.30
C GLY A 150 4.83 15.19 7.55
N GLY A 151 5.55 14.49 6.68
CA GLY A 151 6.71 15.02 5.96
C GLY A 151 7.99 15.09 6.79
N THR A 152 8.03 14.45 7.96
CA THR A 152 9.21 14.39 8.83
C THR A 152 9.67 12.93 9.00
N LEU A 153 10.99 12.71 9.09
CA LEU A 153 11.58 11.43 9.44
C LEU A 153 12.55 11.64 10.60
N ASP A 154 12.31 10.92 11.70
CA ASP A 154 13.21 10.91 12.86
C ASP A 154 14.27 9.82 12.67
N PRO A 155 15.57 10.16 12.62
CA PRO A 155 16.63 9.17 12.51
C PRO A 155 16.63 8.12 13.63
N ALA A 156 16.14 8.44 14.83
CA ALA A 156 16.06 7.48 15.93
C ALA A 156 15.05 6.35 15.66
N ARG A 157 14.02 6.62 14.85
CA ARG A 157 12.99 5.63 14.45
C ARG A 157 13.40 4.74 13.30
N VAL A 158 14.52 5.05 12.63
CA VAL A 158 15.04 4.32 11.47
C VAL A 158 16.54 4.06 11.65
N ALA A 159 16.92 3.57 12.83
CA ALA A 159 18.30 3.33 13.20
C ALA A 159 19.01 2.33 12.26
N GLU A 160 18.24 1.42 11.66
CA GLU A 160 18.70 0.42 10.70
C GLU A 160 18.73 0.92 9.25
N GLY A 161 18.06 2.05 8.97
CA GLY A 161 17.79 2.56 7.62
C GLY A 161 16.30 2.60 7.32
N VAL A 162 15.96 3.00 6.09
CA VAL A 162 14.58 3.18 5.65
C VAL A 162 14.31 2.46 4.33
N LEU A 163 13.11 1.86 4.22
CA LEU A 163 12.60 1.31 2.97
C LEU A 163 11.88 2.40 2.18
N ILE A 164 12.25 2.54 0.92
CA ILE A 164 11.60 3.42 -0.04
C ILE A 164 10.79 2.56 -1.00
N THR A 165 9.47 2.76 -1.05
CA THR A 165 8.58 1.97 -1.90
C THR A 165 8.01 2.79 -3.06
N LEU A 166 7.86 2.14 -4.21
CA LEU A 166 7.33 2.73 -5.43
C LEU A 166 6.11 1.92 -5.84
N GLN A 167 4.96 2.58 -5.92
CA GLN A 167 3.76 1.94 -6.44
C GLN A 167 3.96 1.53 -7.91
N PRO A 168 3.28 0.46 -8.37
CA PRO A 168 3.24 0.12 -9.78
C PRO A 168 2.87 1.33 -10.64
N TYR A 169 3.42 1.39 -11.85
CA TYR A 169 3.17 2.50 -12.77
C TYR A 169 2.58 2.03 -14.08
N ALA A 170 1.83 2.93 -14.73
CA ALA A 170 1.21 2.65 -16.02
C ALA A 170 2.24 2.15 -17.04
N ARG A 171 1.96 1.00 -17.65
CA ARG A 171 2.80 0.33 -18.66
C ARG A 171 4.17 -0.12 -18.12
N MET A 172 4.23 -0.48 -16.85
CA MET A 172 5.38 -1.16 -16.25
C MET A 172 5.69 -2.45 -17.03
N ALA A 173 6.96 -2.61 -17.42
CA ALA A 173 7.39 -3.74 -18.22
C ALA A 173 8.72 -4.31 -17.74
N ALA A 174 8.89 -5.61 -17.95
CA ALA A 174 10.18 -6.26 -17.74
C ALA A 174 11.25 -5.60 -18.63
N GLY A 175 12.39 -5.25 -18.04
CA GLY A 175 13.47 -4.52 -18.68
C GLY A 175 13.56 -3.04 -18.29
N ASP A 176 12.48 -2.44 -17.79
CA ASP A 176 12.48 -1.06 -17.32
C ASP A 176 13.59 -0.85 -16.26
N GLN A 177 14.37 0.22 -16.42
CA GLN A 177 15.42 0.60 -15.47
C GLN A 177 14.90 1.71 -14.56
N VAL A 178 14.81 1.42 -13.27
CA VAL A 178 14.40 2.39 -12.25
C VAL A 178 15.64 2.90 -11.52
N LEU A 179 15.86 4.21 -11.55
CA LEU A 179 16.94 4.89 -10.81
C LEU A 179 16.31 5.69 -9.66
N LEU A 180 16.56 5.28 -8.43
CA LEU A 180 16.21 6.05 -7.24
C LEU A 180 17.30 7.10 -6.95
N LEU A 181 16.87 8.29 -6.52
CA LEU A 181 17.73 9.42 -6.17
C LEU A 181 17.30 9.97 -4.81
N TRP A 182 18.27 10.11 -3.89
CA TRP A 182 18.14 10.71 -2.57
C TRP A 182 19.20 11.79 -2.41
N SER A 183 18.77 13.02 -2.14
CA SER A 183 19.66 14.16 -1.93
C SER A 183 18.98 15.24 -1.09
N GLY A 184 19.71 15.90 -0.20
CA GLY A 184 19.22 17.05 0.55
C GLY A 184 20.16 18.25 0.48
N ASP A 185 19.81 19.29 1.23
CA ASP A 185 20.52 20.56 1.29
C ASP A 185 21.54 20.63 2.45
N ALA A 186 21.28 19.92 3.55
CA ALA A 186 22.14 19.90 4.72
C ALA A 186 23.51 19.24 4.50
N SER A 187 23.63 18.35 3.51
CA SER A 187 24.87 17.62 3.23
C SER A 187 25.04 17.31 1.75
N PRO A 188 26.29 17.28 1.23
CA PRO A 188 26.57 16.84 -0.13
C PRO A 188 26.49 15.32 -0.32
N LEU A 189 26.40 14.54 0.78
CA LEU A 189 26.26 13.09 0.70
C LEU A 189 24.92 12.76 0.03
N SER A 190 24.93 12.00 -1.07
CA SER A 190 23.72 11.59 -1.77
C SER A 190 23.73 10.09 -2.00
N PHE A 191 22.54 9.52 -2.17
CA PHE A 191 22.37 8.11 -2.49
C PHE A 191 21.65 7.96 -3.83
N SER A 192 22.07 6.96 -4.59
CA SER A 192 21.38 6.56 -5.81
C SER A 192 21.55 5.07 -6.03
N ASP A 193 20.49 4.42 -6.49
CA ASP A 193 20.52 2.98 -6.77
C ASP A 193 19.65 2.65 -7.99
N ARG A 194 19.96 1.54 -8.66
CA ARG A 194 19.30 1.10 -9.89
C ARG A 194 18.70 -0.29 -9.72
N LEU A 195 17.44 -0.41 -10.12
CA LEU A 195 16.72 -1.66 -10.18
C LEU A 195 16.23 -1.93 -11.60
N LYS A 196 16.49 -3.13 -12.11
CA LYS A 196 15.89 -3.63 -13.34
C LYS A 196 14.60 -4.37 -13.01
N VAL A 197 13.50 -3.97 -13.63
CA VAL A 197 12.23 -4.69 -13.48
C VAL A 197 12.33 -6.02 -14.21
N GLU A 198 12.06 -7.12 -13.51
CA GLU A 198 11.97 -8.46 -14.10
C GLU A 198 10.51 -8.87 -14.26
N THR A 199 10.24 -9.89 -15.08
CA THR A 199 8.88 -10.32 -15.44
C THR A 199 7.99 -10.63 -14.22
N PHE A 200 8.57 -11.15 -13.14
CA PHE A 200 7.82 -11.49 -11.93
C PHE A 200 7.45 -10.28 -11.07
N ALA A 201 8.13 -9.13 -11.25
CA ALA A 201 7.92 -7.91 -10.48
C ALA A 201 7.02 -6.89 -11.22
N VAL A 202 6.56 -7.22 -12.43
CA VAL A 202 5.64 -6.37 -13.18
C VAL A 202 4.32 -6.31 -12.42
N SER A 203 3.82 -5.10 -12.19
CA SER A 203 2.64 -4.80 -11.39
C SER A 203 2.81 -4.99 -9.87
N ASP A 204 4.02 -5.24 -9.38
CA ASP A 204 4.33 -5.28 -7.95
C ASP A 204 4.94 -3.96 -7.47
N VAL A 205 4.81 -3.71 -6.16
CA VAL A 205 5.52 -2.61 -5.47
C VAL A 205 7.02 -2.88 -5.53
N LEU A 206 7.78 -1.90 -5.99
CA LEU A 206 9.24 -1.96 -5.97
C LEU A 206 9.76 -1.30 -4.70
N SER A 207 10.92 -1.76 -4.21
CA SER A 207 11.51 -1.25 -2.98
C SER A 207 13.01 -1.04 -3.08
N PHE A 208 13.53 -0.02 -2.40
CA PHE A 208 14.95 0.26 -2.23
C PHE A 208 15.26 0.48 -0.76
N TRP A 209 16.42 0.00 -0.31
CA TRP A 209 16.90 0.23 1.04
C TRP A 209 17.87 1.41 1.07
N VAL A 210 17.64 2.37 1.96
CA VAL A 210 18.55 3.49 2.21
C VAL A 210 19.15 3.33 3.60
N ALA A 211 20.47 3.21 3.65
CA ALA A 211 21.21 2.99 4.87
C ALA A 211 21.21 4.24 5.79
N PRO A 212 21.28 4.07 7.12
CA PRO A 212 21.06 5.13 8.10
C PRO A 212 22.10 6.26 8.01
N GLU A 213 23.30 6.01 7.48
CA GLU A 213 24.32 7.04 7.24
C GLU A 213 23.86 8.14 6.28
N TYR A 214 23.02 7.80 5.28
CA TYR A 214 22.46 8.79 4.35
C TYR A 214 21.35 9.62 4.99
N ILE A 215 20.66 9.06 5.99
CA ILE A 215 19.63 9.74 6.76
C ILE A 215 20.29 10.70 7.76
N ALA A 216 21.19 10.17 8.59
CA ALA A 216 21.89 10.92 9.64
C ALA A 216 22.71 12.10 9.08
N ALA A 217 23.28 11.95 7.88
CA ALA A 217 24.01 13.03 7.21
C ALA A 217 23.14 14.27 6.93
N HIS A 218 21.82 14.15 6.87
CA HIS A 218 20.90 15.24 6.56
C HIS A 218 20.13 15.76 7.77
N LEU A 219 20.54 15.41 9.00
CA LEU A 219 19.90 15.90 10.23
C LEU A 219 19.76 17.43 10.25
N GLY A 220 18.54 17.90 10.47
CA GLY A 220 18.16 19.31 10.48
C GLY A 220 17.83 19.90 9.10
N GLY A 221 17.93 19.14 8.01
CA GLY A 221 17.66 19.58 6.64
C GLY A 221 16.54 18.80 5.95
N GLU A 222 16.20 19.25 4.74
CA GLU A 222 15.19 18.59 3.88
C GLU A 222 15.89 17.69 2.86
N VAL A 223 15.37 16.47 2.73
CA VAL A 223 15.75 15.52 1.69
C VAL A 223 14.65 15.47 0.64
N SER A 224 15.06 15.45 -0.64
CA SER A 224 14.22 15.08 -1.77
C SER A 224 14.53 13.66 -2.23
N VAL A 225 13.51 12.81 -2.25
CA VAL A 225 13.54 11.44 -2.79
C VAL A 225 12.69 11.39 -4.04
N ARG A 226 13.26 10.95 -5.16
CA ARG A 226 12.56 10.80 -6.44
C ARG A 226 13.13 9.64 -7.23
N TYR A 227 12.42 9.19 -8.25
CA TYR A 227 12.93 8.17 -9.16
C TYR A 227 12.68 8.51 -10.63
N ARG A 228 13.48 7.89 -11.49
CA ARG A 228 13.38 7.97 -12.93
C ARG A 228 13.26 6.56 -13.51
N ILE A 229 12.40 6.42 -14.50
CA ILE A 229 12.21 5.17 -15.24
C ILE A 229 12.70 5.36 -16.66
N GLU A 230 13.58 4.47 -17.10
CA GLU A 230 14.00 4.35 -18.49
C GLU A 230 13.39 3.07 -19.07
N GLN A 231 12.42 3.24 -19.97
CA GLN A 231 11.70 2.13 -20.58
C GLN A 231 12.38 1.66 -21.87
N ALA A 232 12.04 0.44 -22.29
CA ALA A 232 12.45 -0.07 -23.59
C ALA A 232 12.03 0.91 -24.71
N GLY A 233 13.01 1.38 -25.51
CA GLY A 233 12.80 2.41 -26.53
C GLY A 233 13.26 3.82 -26.13
N GLY A 234 13.81 4.00 -24.92
CA GLY A 234 14.45 5.26 -24.49
C GLY A 234 13.48 6.31 -23.97
N VAL A 235 12.22 5.93 -23.72
CA VAL A 235 11.25 6.80 -23.04
C VAL A 235 11.67 6.95 -21.60
N VAL A 236 11.78 8.21 -21.16
CA VAL A 236 12.16 8.58 -19.80
C VAL A 236 10.96 9.21 -19.11
N ARG A 237 10.66 8.75 -17.91
CA ARG A 237 9.62 9.32 -17.04
C ARG A 237 10.20 9.58 -15.66
N GLU A 238 9.76 10.66 -15.03
CA GLU A 238 10.20 11.07 -13.70
C GLU A 238 9.03 11.10 -12.74
N SER A 239 9.31 10.83 -11.47
CA SER A 239 8.34 10.97 -10.38
C SER A 239 8.28 12.40 -9.86
N GLU A 240 7.14 12.73 -9.26
CA GLU A 240 7.09 13.79 -8.28
C GLU A 240 8.08 13.49 -7.13
N PRO A 241 8.68 14.50 -6.49
CA PRO A 241 9.58 14.29 -5.36
C PRO A 241 8.80 14.11 -4.05
N ALA A 242 9.19 13.13 -3.24
CA ALA A 242 8.88 13.12 -1.81
C ALA A 242 9.88 14.04 -1.09
N ARG A 243 9.37 15.00 -0.30
CA ARG A 243 10.18 15.94 0.47
C ARG A 243 10.02 15.62 1.96
N ILE A 244 11.13 15.35 2.62
CA ILE A 244 11.16 14.85 4.00
C ILE A 244 12.14 15.70 4.81
N LEU A 245 11.66 16.32 5.88
CA LEU A 245 12.50 16.96 6.87
C LEU A 245 13.11 15.89 7.77
N ILE A 246 14.44 15.83 7.85
CA ILE A 246 15.13 14.92 8.75
C ILE A 246 15.35 15.63 10.07
N THR A 247 14.56 15.32 11.09
CA THR A 247 14.68 15.96 12.40
C THR A 247 14.20 15.02 13.48
N PRO A 248 14.76 15.07 14.71
CA PRO A 248 14.20 14.35 15.83
C PRO A 248 12.75 14.77 16.03
N LEU A 249 11.88 13.81 16.33
CA LEU A 249 10.51 14.06 16.67
C LEU A 249 10.48 14.66 18.07
N LEU A 250 10.27 15.97 18.14
CA LEU A 250 10.08 16.67 19.42
C LEU A 250 8.64 16.47 19.88
N LEU A 251 8.41 15.43 20.68
CA LEU A 251 7.12 15.20 21.33
C LEU A 251 6.99 16.12 22.54
N GLY A 252 5.87 16.84 22.63
CA GLY A 252 5.52 17.66 23.79
C GLY A 252 5.08 16.82 24.97
N GLU A 253 4.86 17.43 26.14
CA GLU A 253 4.20 16.75 27.26
C GLU A 253 2.79 16.28 26.84
N LEU A 254 2.38 15.11 27.32
CA LEU A 254 1.07 14.54 27.03
C LEU A 254 0.05 15.02 28.08
N ASP A 255 -1.08 15.51 27.59
CA ASP A 255 -2.19 15.96 28.43
C ASP A 255 -2.77 14.80 29.26
N ALA A 256 -3.38 15.13 30.41
CA ALA A 256 -4.03 14.14 31.24
C ALA A 256 -5.30 13.60 30.57
N PRO A 257 -5.73 12.35 30.85
CA PRO A 257 -6.99 11.83 30.32
C PRO A 257 -8.19 12.52 30.96
N ASP A 258 -9.22 12.81 30.17
CA ASP A 258 -10.49 13.34 30.65
C ASP A 258 -11.42 12.22 31.10
N VAL A 259 -12.17 12.45 32.18
CA VAL A 259 -13.20 11.52 32.68
C VAL A 259 -14.55 12.20 32.50
N LEU A 260 -15.33 11.74 31.51
CA LEU A 260 -16.51 12.50 31.05
C LEU A 260 -17.61 12.60 32.12
N GLU A 261 -17.78 11.56 32.91
CA GLU A 261 -18.77 11.47 33.96
C GLU A 261 -18.30 12.14 35.28
N ALA A 262 -17.07 12.67 35.34
CA ALA A 262 -16.56 13.37 36.51
C ALA A 262 -16.67 14.90 36.34
N GLU A 263 -17.39 15.55 37.25
CA GLU A 263 -17.48 17.02 37.31
C GLU A 263 -16.50 17.55 38.38
N ASP A 264 -15.65 18.52 38.01
CA ASP A 264 -14.64 19.12 38.89
C ASP A 264 -13.76 18.09 39.64
N GLY A 265 -13.48 16.94 38.99
CA GLY A 265 -12.69 15.85 39.56
C GLY A 265 -13.44 14.96 40.56
N VAL A 266 -14.77 15.04 40.59
CA VAL A 266 -15.64 14.19 41.42
C VAL A 266 -16.53 13.35 40.51
N LEU A 267 -16.56 12.04 40.75
CA LEU A 267 -17.44 11.07 40.10
C LEU A 267 -18.45 10.56 41.13
N LEU A 268 -19.74 10.69 40.84
CA LEU A 268 -20.80 10.08 41.63
C LEU A 268 -21.00 8.62 41.23
N THR A 269 -21.27 7.74 42.18
CA THR A 269 -21.42 6.31 41.85
C THR A 269 -22.62 6.01 40.96
N GLU A 270 -23.65 6.85 41.00
CA GLU A 270 -24.82 6.76 40.11
C GLU A 270 -24.50 7.01 38.64
N ASP A 271 -23.47 7.82 38.35
CA ASP A 271 -23.05 8.12 36.97
C ASP A 271 -22.15 7.01 36.38
N SER A 272 -21.75 6.02 37.18
CA SER A 272 -20.86 4.94 36.76
C SER A 272 -21.57 3.68 36.23
N ILE A 273 -22.91 3.67 36.15
CA ILE A 273 -23.73 2.47 35.92
C ILE A 273 -23.35 1.74 34.63
N ASP A 274 -23.12 2.47 33.54
CA ASP A 274 -22.74 1.91 32.24
C ASP A 274 -21.21 1.75 32.06
N GLY A 275 -20.44 1.96 33.14
CA GLY A 275 -19.00 2.22 33.09
C GLY A 275 -18.73 3.72 32.99
N VAL A 276 -17.44 4.07 33.10
CA VAL A 276 -16.99 5.46 33.04
C VAL A 276 -16.10 5.64 31.82
N THR A 277 -16.40 6.68 31.06
CA THR A 277 -15.74 7.01 29.81
C THR A 277 -14.50 7.85 30.08
N VAL A 278 -13.34 7.26 29.76
CA VAL A 278 -12.06 7.95 29.79
C VAL A 278 -11.67 8.33 28.37
N VAL A 279 -11.48 9.62 28.13
CA VAL A 279 -11.12 10.18 26.82
C VAL A 279 -9.69 10.68 26.86
N ILE A 280 -8.87 10.21 25.92
CA ILE A 280 -7.56 10.76 25.64
C ILE A 280 -7.69 11.60 24.37
N GLY A 281 -7.73 12.93 24.54
CA GLY A 281 -8.00 13.86 23.45
C GLY A 281 -6.90 13.92 22.39
N ASN A 282 -5.65 14.16 22.82
CA ASN A 282 -4.50 14.28 21.93
C ASN A 282 -3.28 13.52 22.45
N ALA A 283 -3.23 12.22 22.16
CA ALA A 283 -2.06 11.40 22.48
C ALA A 283 -0.90 11.56 21.48
N GLN A 284 -1.07 12.39 20.43
CA GLN A 284 -0.10 12.53 19.34
C GLN A 284 0.30 11.17 18.73
N THR A 285 -0.66 10.26 18.58
CA THR A 285 -0.39 8.87 18.20
C THR A 285 -0.17 8.65 16.70
N GLN A 286 0.63 7.66 16.37
CA GLN A 286 0.92 7.20 15.00
C GLN A 286 0.58 5.72 14.83
N GLU A 287 0.33 5.30 13.59
CA GLU A 287 0.09 3.89 13.25
C GLU A 287 1.22 3.00 13.78
N GLY A 288 0.87 1.90 14.45
CA GLY A 288 1.80 0.94 15.05
C GLY A 288 2.18 1.23 16.51
N GLU A 289 1.84 2.39 17.07
CA GLU A 289 2.07 2.68 18.49
C GLU A 289 1.06 1.96 19.40
N LEU A 290 1.39 1.83 20.68
CA LEU A 290 0.52 1.21 21.68
C LEU A 290 0.22 2.20 22.81
N VAL A 291 -1.06 2.42 23.11
CA VAL A 291 -1.49 3.26 24.24
C VAL A 291 -1.97 2.39 25.38
N TYR A 292 -1.41 2.61 26.57
CA TYR A 292 -1.73 1.89 27.80
C TYR A 292 -2.43 2.80 28.81
N LEU A 293 -3.71 2.57 29.07
CA LEU A 293 -4.46 3.25 30.12
C LEU A 293 -4.16 2.62 31.48
N LYS A 294 -3.91 3.48 32.46
CA LYS A 294 -3.60 3.13 33.85
C LYS A 294 -4.57 3.83 34.81
N CYS A 295 -5.43 3.06 35.46
CA CYS A 295 -6.23 3.53 36.59
C CYS A 295 -5.73 2.89 37.89
N ASP A 296 -5.13 3.69 38.76
CA ASP A 296 -4.61 3.26 40.06
C ASP A 296 -5.59 3.65 41.17
N GLY A 297 -6.17 2.63 41.81
CA GLY A 297 -7.10 2.79 42.92
C GLY A 297 -6.53 2.26 44.23
N ALA A 298 -7.14 2.63 45.35
CA ALA A 298 -6.69 2.24 46.69
C ALA A 298 -6.75 0.72 46.95
N TYR A 299 -7.67 0.00 46.30
CA TYR A 299 -7.89 -1.44 46.54
C TYR A 299 -7.31 -2.31 45.43
N PHE A 300 -7.55 -1.94 44.18
CA PHE A 300 -6.99 -2.61 43.02
C PHE A 300 -6.89 -1.66 41.84
N ASN A 301 -6.17 -2.12 40.82
CA ASN A 301 -5.84 -1.35 39.63
C ASN A 301 -6.64 -1.85 38.43
N HIS A 302 -6.96 -0.94 37.51
CA HIS A 302 -7.46 -1.27 36.19
C HIS A 302 -6.46 -0.82 35.12
N ARG A 303 -6.35 -1.62 34.07
CA ARG A 303 -5.42 -1.46 32.95
C ARG A 303 -6.16 -1.84 31.68
N ASP A 304 -5.93 -1.09 30.63
CA ASP A 304 -6.45 -1.37 29.29
C ASP A 304 -5.45 -0.86 28.28
N ASP A 305 -5.44 -1.41 27.07
CA ASP A 305 -4.47 -1.05 26.04
C ASP A 305 -5.11 -1.00 24.66
N ARG A 306 -4.48 -0.22 23.77
CA ARG A 306 -4.97 -0.01 22.41
C ARG A 306 -3.82 0.16 21.44
N GLU A 307 -3.70 -0.77 20.50
CA GLU A 307 -2.87 -0.59 19.31
C GLU A 307 -3.47 0.49 18.41
N ILE A 308 -2.61 1.35 17.89
CA ILE A 308 -2.99 2.44 16.99
C ILE A 308 -2.92 1.94 15.56
N THR A 309 -4.06 1.97 14.88
CA THR A 309 -4.16 1.66 13.46
C THR A 309 -4.04 2.94 12.64
N ARG A 310 -3.87 2.81 11.32
CA ARG A 310 -3.93 3.95 10.39
C ARG A 310 -5.19 4.81 10.58
N GLU A 311 -6.33 4.16 10.82
CA GLU A 311 -7.62 4.86 10.97
C GLU A 311 -7.75 5.58 12.30
N THR A 312 -6.98 5.19 13.32
CA THR A 312 -7.07 5.73 14.69
C THR A 312 -5.89 6.62 15.06
N ALA A 313 -4.82 6.64 14.26
CA ALA A 313 -3.69 7.55 14.40
C ALA A 313 -4.14 9.02 14.48
N GLY A 314 -3.63 9.74 15.47
CA GLY A 314 -3.93 11.16 15.72
C GLY A 314 -5.37 11.47 16.13
N LYS A 315 -6.23 10.46 16.33
CA LYS A 315 -7.62 10.64 16.77
C LYS A 315 -7.75 10.46 18.29
N PRO A 316 -8.78 11.06 18.92
CA PRO A 316 -9.08 10.80 20.32
C PRO A 316 -9.35 9.31 20.59
N LEU A 317 -8.85 8.83 21.72
CA LEU A 317 -9.06 7.47 22.19
C LEU A 317 -10.09 7.47 23.32
N ILE A 318 -10.95 6.46 23.31
CA ILE A 318 -12.01 6.27 24.29
C ILE A 318 -11.82 4.91 24.94
N PHE A 319 -11.78 4.89 26.26
CA PHE A 319 -11.75 3.68 27.08
C PHE A 319 -12.97 3.68 27.99
N ILE A 320 -13.53 2.50 28.23
CA ILE A 320 -14.67 2.34 29.14
C ILE A 320 -14.17 1.55 30.35
N VAL A 321 -13.96 2.26 31.45
CA VAL A 321 -13.53 1.64 32.71
C VAL A 321 -14.76 1.03 33.39
N PRO A 322 -14.79 -0.29 33.66
CA PRO A 322 -16.01 -0.95 34.14
C PRO A 322 -16.52 -0.39 35.47
N GLN A 323 -17.85 -0.30 35.64
CA GLN A 323 -18.51 0.17 36.87
C GLN A 323 -17.93 -0.45 38.15
N ARG A 324 -17.65 -1.76 38.12
CA ARG A 324 -17.11 -2.50 39.27
C ARG A 324 -15.82 -1.88 39.80
N PHE A 325 -15.01 -1.26 38.95
CA PHE A 325 -13.78 -0.61 39.39
C PHE A 325 -14.12 0.61 40.25
N TRP A 326 -14.99 1.48 39.76
CA TRP A 326 -15.37 2.72 40.46
C TRP A 326 -16.14 2.47 41.75
N ARG A 327 -17.14 1.57 41.72
CA ARG A 327 -17.96 1.26 42.90
C ARG A 327 -17.13 0.77 44.08
N GLU A 328 -16.13 -0.07 43.83
CA GLU A 328 -15.27 -0.60 44.90
C GLU A 328 -14.30 0.45 45.45
N HIS A 329 -14.13 1.58 44.76
CA HIS A 329 -13.31 2.72 45.18
C HIS A 329 -14.13 3.88 45.77
N LEU A 330 -15.40 3.66 46.10
CA LEU A 330 -16.26 4.65 46.78
C LEU A 330 -15.59 5.20 48.05
N GLY A 331 -15.56 6.54 48.17
CA GLY A 331 -14.92 7.25 49.26
C GLY A 331 -13.40 7.38 49.14
N SER A 332 -12.82 7.01 48.01
CA SER A 332 -11.38 7.12 47.72
C SER A 332 -11.11 7.97 46.48
N THR A 333 -9.83 8.28 46.24
CA THR A 333 -9.36 8.96 45.02
C THR A 333 -8.64 7.96 44.13
N VAL A 334 -9.04 7.92 42.87
CA VAL A 334 -8.41 7.15 41.79
C VAL A 334 -7.50 8.08 40.99
N SER A 335 -6.31 7.59 40.66
CA SER A 335 -5.37 8.26 39.76
C SER A 335 -5.47 7.64 38.36
N LEU A 336 -5.68 8.47 37.34
CA LEU A 336 -5.74 8.07 35.94
C LEU A 336 -4.61 8.70 35.16
N ALA A 337 -3.89 7.89 34.41
CA ALA A 337 -2.86 8.32 33.47
C ALA A 337 -2.78 7.31 32.32
N TYR A 338 -2.07 7.66 31.26
CA TYR A 338 -1.74 6.72 30.20
C TYR A 338 -0.28 6.84 29.81
N THR A 339 0.21 5.78 29.16
CA THR A 339 1.53 5.77 28.52
C THR A 339 1.34 5.49 27.04
N VAL A 340 2.11 6.15 26.19
CA VAL A 340 2.23 5.78 24.78
C VAL A 340 3.59 5.13 24.57
N GLU A 341 3.60 3.87 24.19
CA GLU A 341 4.79 3.17 23.71
C GLU A 341 5.01 3.58 22.25
N ARG A 342 6.07 4.35 22.04
CA ARG A 342 6.43 4.92 20.74
C ARG A 342 7.23 3.94 19.90
N LEU A 343 7.33 4.23 18.61
CA LEU A 343 8.06 3.39 17.63
C LEU A 343 9.59 3.46 17.76
N ASP A 344 10.12 4.43 18.50
CA ASP A 344 11.54 4.56 18.88
C ASP A 344 11.85 3.96 20.26
N ASP A 345 11.01 3.03 20.75
CA ASP A 345 11.10 2.40 22.06
C ASP A 345 11.04 3.38 23.26
N VAL A 346 10.56 4.61 23.03
CA VAL A 346 10.33 5.60 24.09
C VAL A 346 8.93 5.39 24.69
N SER A 347 8.86 5.13 25.99
CA SER A 347 7.59 5.15 26.74
C SER A 347 7.29 6.57 27.22
N GLN A 348 6.27 7.22 26.64
CA GLN A 348 5.89 8.59 27.00
C GLN A 348 4.68 8.59 27.94
N ALA A 349 4.86 9.09 29.16
CA ALA A 349 3.79 9.18 30.16
C ALA A 349 2.98 10.48 30.03
N SER A 350 1.68 10.39 30.29
CA SER A 350 0.78 11.53 30.42
C SER A 350 0.87 12.21 31.78
N ALA A 351 0.35 13.44 31.84
CA ALA A 351 -0.10 14.01 33.10
C ALA A 351 -1.21 13.14 33.74
N VAL A 352 -1.47 13.36 35.04
CA VAL A 352 -2.38 12.55 35.84
C VAL A 352 -3.68 13.29 36.10
N THR A 353 -4.81 12.62 35.90
CA THR A 353 -6.12 13.05 36.36
C THR A 353 -6.47 12.36 37.67
N LEU A 354 -6.85 13.13 38.69
CA LEU A 354 -7.30 12.60 39.97
C LEU A 354 -8.82 12.70 40.05
N VAL A 355 -9.48 11.57 40.31
CA VAL A 355 -10.94 11.49 40.44
C VAL A 355 -11.31 10.97 41.82
N ARG A 356 -12.09 11.75 42.56
CA ARG A 356 -12.67 11.34 43.84
C ARG A 356 -14.00 10.65 43.59
N VAL A 357 -14.18 9.45 44.13
CA VAL A 357 -15.43 8.70 43.97
C VAL A 357 -16.33 8.96 45.18
N GLU A 358 -17.48 9.54 44.94
CA GLU A 358 -18.48 9.88 45.96
C GLU A 358 -19.79 9.14 45.72
N ALA A 359 -20.64 9.12 46.74
CA ALA A 359 -21.88 8.33 46.75
C ALA A 359 -22.88 8.90 45.76
#